data_AF-A0A4P6EX73-F1
#
_entry.id   AF-A0A4P6EX73-F1
#
_cell.length_a   1.000
_cell.length_b   1.000
_cell.length_c   1.000
_cell.angle_alpha   90.00
_cell.angle_beta   90.00
_cell.angle_gamma   90.00
#
_symmetry.space_group_name_H-M   'P 1'
#
loop_
_entity.id
_entity.type
_entity.pdbx_description
1 polymer ?
#
loop_
_entity_poly.entity_id
_entity_poly.type
_entity_poly.pdbx_seq_one_letter_code
_entity_poly.pdbx_strand_id
1 'polypeptide(L)'
;MIYVSEALLYVCFALLMGTFVLRIVPEHRRPDIHVHNGLLFAAAIAVPILSYAPIHKTAVLFSKDFDMSYFTILKQILTEINSGKAWLWTLIGSAGLAVLLALKSFRNDKHMPKVGLFITFLLVIWLGYGSHSASIEGTKGIVVHTAHFLAVTVWIGILFVAGWFARSSQNWDSFLRWFSPVAIICVLLAIAAGILLMTFTAPQYLDSWMLPYGQMLLIKHLLIVPLLVFAYTNGVAYRSKIKKDKQFNPRPWLKAESVVALLVFIATGILGQQTPPHNVQQTLQSVSPSPWFSGLYKGHFSPDIQLHLSLHPEALLLFAAAAVMIAGMAAMYRSNRLIPAFAMGILVSVFGYFGLMFAIA
;
A
#
# COMPACT_ATOMS: atom_id res chain seq x y z
N MET A 1 -11.22 7.39 12.01
CA MET A 1 -12.08 6.59 11.11
C MET A 1 -11.61 6.63 9.65
N ILE A 2 -11.26 7.80 9.11
CA ILE A 2 -10.84 7.94 7.70
C ILE A 2 -9.51 7.24 7.31
N TYR A 3 -8.52 7.21 8.20
CA TYR A 3 -7.26 6.48 7.92
C TYR A 3 -7.49 4.96 7.80
N VAL A 4 -8.42 4.44 8.61
CA VAL A 4 -8.79 3.02 8.60
C VAL A 4 -9.54 2.69 7.31
N SER A 5 -10.41 3.60 6.82
CA SER A 5 -11.14 3.34 5.58
C SER A 5 -10.22 3.24 4.37
N GLU A 6 -9.22 4.12 4.26
CA GLU A 6 -8.21 4.04 3.19
C GLU A 6 -7.37 2.76 3.27
N ALA A 7 -6.88 2.40 4.46
CA ALA A 7 -6.11 1.17 4.62
C ALA A 7 -6.93 -0.07 4.22
N LEU A 8 -8.20 -0.14 4.63
CA LEU A 8 -9.11 -1.22 4.25
C LEU A 8 -9.47 -1.21 2.77
N LEU A 9 -9.51 -0.03 2.13
CA LEU A 9 -9.74 0.08 0.68
C LEU A 9 -8.64 -0.64 -0.10
N TYR A 10 -7.36 -0.42 0.27
CA TYR A 10 -6.23 -1.12 -0.32
C TYR A 10 -6.34 -2.64 -0.14
N VAL A 11 -6.80 -3.11 1.03
CA VAL A 11 -7.04 -4.54 1.29
C VAL A 11 -8.14 -5.10 0.38
N CYS A 12 -9.23 -4.36 0.18
CA CYS A 12 -10.31 -4.78 -0.73
C CYS A 12 -9.80 -4.95 -2.16
N PHE A 13 -9.04 -3.97 -2.66
CA PHE A 13 -8.43 -4.06 -3.99
C PHE A 13 -7.42 -5.20 -4.10
N ALA A 14 -6.55 -5.38 -3.10
CA ALA A 14 -5.58 -6.49 -3.08
C ALA A 14 -6.29 -7.85 -3.09
N LEU A 15 -7.37 -8.01 -2.33
CA LEU A 15 -8.15 -9.25 -2.31
C LEU A 15 -8.83 -9.53 -3.66
N LEU A 16 -9.52 -8.53 -4.24
CA LEU A 16 -10.21 -8.66 -5.53
C LEU A 16 -9.21 -8.96 -6.65
N MET A 17 -8.17 -8.13 -6.77
CA MET A 17 -7.12 -8.25 -7.79
C MET A 17 -6.41 -9.60 -7.68
N GLY A 18 -5.91 -9.94 -6.49
CA GLY A 18 -5.21 -11.20 -6.23
C GLY A 18 -6.06 -12.41 -6.56
N THR A 19 -7.34 -12.41 -6.15
CA THR A 19 -8.23 -13.55 -6.38
C THR A 19 -8.57 -13.72 -7.85
N PHE A 20 -8.90 -12.64 -8.57
CA PHE A 20 -9.25 -12.76 -9.99
C PHE A 20 -8.04 -13.13 -10.85
N VAL A 21 -6.85 -12.57 -10.58
CA VAL A 21 -5.61 -13.00 -11.26
C VAL A 21 -5.37 -14.48 -11.00
N LEU A 22 -5.41 -14.92 -9.75
CA LEU A 22 -5.17 -16.32 -9.40
C LEU A 22 -6.20 -17.26 -10.03
N ARG A 23 -7.47 -16.87 -10.17
CA ARG A 23 -8.52 -17.67 -10.82
C ARG A 23 -8.31 -17.85 -12.33
N ILE A 24 -7.55 -16.97 -12.99
CA ILE A 24 -7.20 -17.10 -14.41
C ILE A 24 -6.01 -18.06 -14.61
N VAL A 25 -5.15 -18.19 -13.60
CA VAL A 25 -3.97 -19.07 -13.65
C VAL A 25 -4.40 -20.54 -13.63
N PRO A 26 -3.87 -21.41 -14.52
CA PRO A 26 -4.19 -22.84 -14.53
C PRO A 26 -3.90 -23.51 -13.18
N GLU A 27 -4.73 -24.49 -12.78
CA GLU A 27 -4.64 -25.17 -11.48
C GLU A 27 -3.29 -25.86 -11.24
N HIS A 28 -2.65 -26.40 -12.28
CA HIS A 28 -1.32 -27.02 -12.17
C HIS A 28 -0.17 -26.00 -11.94
N ARG A 29 -0.44 -24.69 -12.01
CA ARG A 29 0.55 -23.61 -11.80
C ARG A 29 0.29 -22.78 -10.55
N ARG A 30 -0.66 -23.17 -9.71
CA ARG A 30 -0.98 -22.48 -8.47
C ARG A 30 -1.29 -23.49 -7.36
N PRO A 31 -1.06 -23.14 -6.08
CA PRO A 31 -1.56 -23.95 -4.99
C PRO A 31 -3.09 -23.96 -4.99
N ASP A 32 -3.66 -24.94 -4.30
CA ASP A 32 -5.10 -24.99 -4.11
C ASP A 32 -5.57 -23.83 -3.22
N ILE A 33 -6.25 -22.85 -3.82
CA ILE A 33 -6.64 -21.58 -3.20
C ILE A 33 -8.16 -21.47 -3.18
N HIS A 34 -8.70 -21.27 -1.97
CA HIS A 34 -10.14 -21.18 -1.74
C HIS A 34 -10.51 -19.87 -1.06
N VAL A 35 -10.96 -18.90 -1.86
CA VAL A 35 -11.51 -17.63 -1.36
C VAL A 35 -13.03 -17.68 -1.42
N HIS A 36 -13.68 -17.45 -0.28
CA HIS A 36 -15.13 -17.44 -0.18
C HIS A 36 -15.75 -16.33 -1.02
N ASN A 37 -16.74 -16.66 -1.85
CA ASN A 37 -17.41 -15.66 -2.71
C ASN A 37 -18.09 -14.54 -1.90
N GLY A 38 -18.56 -14.84 -0.68
CA GLY A 38 -19.10 -13.83 0.23
C GLY A 38 -18.08 -12.76 0.62
N LEU A 39 -16.79 -13.14 0.76
CA LEU A 39 -15.72 -12.19 1.05
C LEU A 39 -15.41 -11.29 -0.15
N LEU A 40 -15.43 -11.83 -1.38
CA LEU A 40 -15.27 -11.03 -2.60
C LEU A 40 -16.45 -10.07 -2.79
N PHE A 41 -17.67 -10.54 -2.53
CA PHE A 41 -18.87 -9.71 -2.58
C PHE A 41 -18.80 -8.58 -1.55
N ALA A 42 -18.42 -8.90 -0.30
CA ALA A 42 -18.22 -7.91 0.74
C ALA A 42 -17.13 -6.89 0.37
N ALA A 43 -16.00 -7.33 -0.20
CA ALA A 43 -14.95 -6.44 -0.68
C ALA A 43 -15.44 -5.53 -1.81
N ALA A 44 -16.21 -6.05 -2.78
CA ALA A 44 -16.82 -5.23 -3.83
C ALA A 44 -17.77 -4.18 -3.23
N ILE A 45 -18.64 -4.53 -2.29
CA ILE A 45 -19.51 -3.52 -1.65
C ILE A 45 -18.71 -2.53 -0.79
N ALA A 46 -17.65 -2.99 -0.13
CA ALA A 46 -16.84 -2.14 0.73
C ALA A 46 -16.07 -1.06 -0.04
N VAL A 47 -15.63 -1.32 -1.28
CA VAL A 47 -14.88 -0.35 -2.10
C VAL A 47 -15.55 1.04 -2.18
N PRO A 48 -16.82 1.19 -2.65
CA PRO A 48 -17.48 2.49 -2.70
C PRO A 48 -17.81 3.05 -1.30
N ILE A 49 -18.07 2.21 -0.30
CA ILE A 49 -18.34 2.67 1.08
C ILE A 49 -17.09 3.29 1.69
N LEU A 50 -15.95 2.61 1.58
CA LEU A 50 -14.67 3.04 2.16
C LEU A 50 -14.11 4.27 1.43
N SER A 51 -14.20 4.30 0.10
CA SER A 51 -13.77 5.45 -0.71
C SER A 51 -14.69 6.67 -0.60
N TYR A 52 -15.89 6.54 -0.03
CA TYR A 52 -16.76 7.68 0.27
C TYR A 52 -16.30 8.48 1.49
N ALA A 53 -15.56 7.87 2.42
CA ALA A 53 -15.13 8.53 3.66
C ALA A 53 -14.43 9.90 3.45
N PRO A 54 -13.45 10.04 2.53
CA PRO A 54 -12.87 11.34 2.20
C PRO A 54 -13.86 12.33 1.59
N ILE A 55 -14.75 11.88 0.70
CA ILE A 55 -15.77 12.74 0.09
C ILE A 55 -16.70 13.30 1.16
N HIS A 56 -17.16 12.46 2.08
CA HIS A 56 -17.99 12.89 3.20
C HIS A 56 -17.28 13.94 4.06
N LYS A 57 -16.00 13.72 4.41
CA LYS A 57 -15.21 14.67 5.20
C LYS A 57 -15.12 16.03 4.50
N THR A 58 -14.82 16.03 3.21
CA THR A 58 -14.75 17.26 2.40
C THR A 58 -16.12 17.96 2.32
N ALA A 59 -17.20 17.19 2.15
CA ALA A 59 -18.55 17.74 2.12
C ALA A 59 -18.96 18.40 3.44
N VAL A 60 -18.62 17.79 4.58
CA VAL A 60 -18.86 18.38 5.91
C VAL A 60 -18.02 19.65 6.11
N LEU A 61 -16.76 19.64 5.68
CA LEU A 61 -15.87 20.80 5.82
C LEU A 61 -16.39 21.98 5.01
N PHE A 62 -16.62 21.81 3.70
CA PHE A 62 -17.09 22.88 2.83
C PHE A 62 -18.52 23.35 3.14
N SER A 63 -19.38 22.46 3.65
CA SER A 63 -20.72 22.87 4.13
C SER A 63 -20.62 23.88 5.26
N LYS A 64 -19.64 23.73 6.17
CA LYS A 64 -19.39 24.69 7.24
C LYS A 64 -18.70 25.96 6.75
N ASP A 65 -17.68 25.82 5.91
CA ASP A 65 -16.87 26.97 5.46
C ASP A 65 -17.67 27.93 4.56
N PHE A 66 -18.61 27.41 3.76
CA PHE A 66 -19.44 28.20 2.85
C PHE A 66 -20.87 28.44 3.35
N ASP A 67 -21.21 28.01 4.57
CA ASP A 67 -22.56 28.10 5.16
C ASP A 67 -23.67 27.59 4.21
N MET A 68 -23.39 26.49 3.51
CA MET A 68 -24.30 25.87 2.55
C MET A 68 -24.78 24.50 3.03
N SER A 69 -25.96 24.07 2.56
CA SER A 69 -26.49 22.76 2.91
C SER A 69 -25.53 21.63 2.47
N TYR A 70 -25.40 20.60 3.31
CA TYR A 70 -24.56 19.42 3.03
C TYR A 70 -24.88 18.80 1.67
N PHE A 71 -26.16 18.69 1.33
CA PHE A 71 -26.59 18.08 0.06
C PHE A 71 -26.21 18.93 -1.16
N THR A 72 -26.23 20.27 -1.04
CA THR A 72 -25.78 21.18 -2.10
C THR A 72 -24.29 20.97 -2.38
N ILE A 73 -23.47 20.99 -1.31
CA ILE A 73 -22.02 20.76 -1.41
C ILE A 73 -21.72 19.36 -1.93
N LEU A 74 -22.38 18.32 -1.41
CA LEU A 74 -22.16 16.95 -1.85
C LEU A 74 -22.47 16.80 -3.34
N LYS A 75 -23.59 17.37 -3.81
CA LYS A 75 -23.94 17.38 -5.24
C LYS A 75 -22.82 18.03 -6.06
N GLN A 76 -22.35 19.20 -5.64
CA GLN A 76 -21.26 19.91 -6.31
C GLN A 76 -19.96 19.10 -6.32
N ILE A 77 -19.58 18.45 -5.22
CA ILE A 77 -18.40 17.58 -5.17
C ILE A 77 -18.56 16.42 -6.17
N LEU A 78 -19.72 15.76 -6.18
CA LEU A 78 -19.99 14.61 -7.05
C LEU A 78 -20.04 14.97 -8.55
N THR A 79 -20.52 16.17 -8.90
CA THR A 79 -20.67 16.59 -10.31
C THR A 79 -19.52 17.42 -10.86
N GLU A 80 -18.78 18.13 -10.01
CA GLU A 80 -17.73 19.06 -10.46
C GLU A 80 -16.32 18.52 -10.20
N ILE A 81 -16.08 17.90 -9.04
CA ILE A 81 -14.73 17.50 -8.60
C ILE A 81 -14.38 16.10 -9.12
N ASN A 82 -13.13 15.92 -9.58
CA ASN A 82 -12.64 14.65 -10.12
C ASN A 82 -12.80 13.48 -9.14
N SER A 83 -12.52 13.68 -7.85
CA SER A 83 -12.70 12.65 -6.82
C SER A 83 -14.16 12.23 -6.63
N GLY A 84 -15.11 13.17 -6.74
CA GLY A 84 -16.55 12.86 -6.69
C GLY A 84 -17.03 12.09 -7.92
N LYS A 85 -16.61 12.53 -9.12
CA LYS A 85 -16.86 11.81 -10.39
C LYS A 85 -16.27 10.40 -10.37
N ALA A 86 -15.03 10.26 -9.88
CA ALA A 86 -14.35 8.98 -9.71
C ALA A 86 -15.14 8.03 -8.81
N TRP A 87 -15.69 8.55 -7.72
CA TRP A 87 -16.49 7.77 -6.78
C TRP A 87 -17.81 7.29 -7.39
N LEU A 88 -18.49 8.09 -8.22
CA LEU A 88 -19.69 7.63 -8.94
C LEU A 88 -19.38 6.45 -9.86
N TRP A 89 -18.29 6.52 -10.63
CA TRP A 89 -17.86 5.40 -11.48
C TRP A 89 -17.41 4.19 -10.66
N THR A 90 -16.78 4.43 -9.52
CA THR A 90 -16.42 3.38 -8.55
C THR A 90 -17.66 2.68 -8.01
N LEU A 91 -18.71 3.43 -7.65
CA LEU A 91 -19.99 2.89 -7.19
C LEU A 91 -20.64 2.03 -8.27
N ILE A 92 -20.73 2.53 -9.51
CA ILE A 92 -21.32 1.79 -10.64
C ILE A 92 -20.54 0.50 -10.92
N GLY A 93 -19.22 0.59 -11.08
CA GLY A 93 -18.37 -0.57 -11.36
C GLY A 93 -18.42 -1.60 -10.25
N SER A 94 -18.40 -1.15 -8.98
CA SER A 94 -18.41 -2.05 -7.84
C SER A 94 -19.79 -2.67 -7.60
N ALA A 95 -20.88 -1.94 -7.87
CA ALA A 95 -22.23 -2.51 -7.86
C ALA A 95 -22.38 -3.58 -8.94
N GLY A 96 -21.89 -3.33 -10.16
CA GLY A 96 -21.86 -4.34 -11.23
C GLY A 96 -21.07 -5.59 -10.83
N LEU A 97 -19.88 -5.40 -10.24
CA LEU A 97 -19.08 -6.50 -9.72
C LEU A 97 -19.79 -7.28 -8.60
N ALA A 98 -20.45 -6.57 -7.68
CA ALA A 98 -21.22 -7.18 -6.60
C ALA A 98 -22.39 -8.01 -7.14
N VAL A 99 -23.11 -7.53 -8.16
CA VAL A 99 -24.19 -8.28 -8.83
C VAL A 99 -23.64 -9.56 -9.46
N LEU A 100 -22.54 -9.49 -10.22
CA LEU A 100 -21.89 -10.67 -10.80
C LEU A 100 -21.46 -11.68 -9.74
N LEU A 101 -20.98 -11.21 -8.59
CA LEU A 101 -20.59 -12.05 -7.47
C LEU A 101 -21.79 -12.55 -6.65
N ALA A 102 -22.95 -11.92 -6.70
CA ALA A 102 -24.17 -12.36 -6.01
C ALA A 102 -24.86 -13.52 -6.74
N LEU A 103 -24.88 -13.47 -8.08
CA LEU A 103 -25.60 -14.42 -8.92
C LEU A 103 -24.85 -15.74 -9.07
N LYS A 104 -25.49 -16.86 -8.68
CA LYS A 104 -24.90 -18.21 -8.76
C LYS A 104 -24.49 -18.61 -10.18
N SER A 105 -25.25 -18.19 -11.20
CA SER A 105 -24.97 -18.48 -12.61
C SER A 105 -23.59 -17.95 -13.05
N PHE A 106 -23.23 -16.74 -12.62
CA PHE A 106 -21.95 -16.13 -12.98
C PHE A 106 -20.79 -16.64 -12.11
N ARG A 107 -21.04 -17.05 -10.87
CA ARG A 107 -19.98 -17.54 -9.95
C ARG A 107 -19.15 -18.69 -10.51
N ASN A 108 -19.78 -19.59 -11.28
CA ASN A 108 -19.16 -20.78 -11.82
C ASN A 108 -18.77 -20.62 -13.30
N ASP A 109 -19.02 -19.46 -13.90
CA ASP A 109 -18.70 -19.21 -15.31
C ASP A 109 -17.19 -19.02 -15.51
N LYS A 110 -16.64 -19.64 -16.56
CA LYS A 110 -15.19 -19.63 -16.87
C LYS A 110 -14.65 -18.25 -17.26
N HIS A 111 -15.51 -17.34 -17.71
CA HIS A 111 -15.16 -15.96 -18.06
C HIS A 111 -15.30 -15.00 -16.88
N MET A 112 -16.04 -15.35 -15.83
CA MET A 112 -16.26 -14.48 -14.66
C MET A 112 -14.96 -13.91 -14.08
N PRO A 113 -13.86 -14.68 -13.88
CA PRO A 113 -12.60 -14.12 -13.38
C PRO A 113 -12.01 -13.04 -14.28
N LYS A 114 -12.16 -13.17 -15.61
CA LYS A 114 -11.66 -12.19 -16.59
C LYS A 114 -12.48 -10.89 -16.53
N VAL A 115 -13.80 -11.01 -16.46
CA VAL A 115 -14.71 -9.87 -16.32
C VAL A 115 -14.50 -9.17 -14.98
N GLY A 116 -14.38 -9.93 -13.89
CA GLY A 116 -14.09 -9.39 -12.55
C GLY A 116 -12.75 -8.67 -12.50
N LEU A 117 -11.71 -9.23 -13.13
CA LEU A 117 -10.41 -8.58 -13.25
C LEU A 117 -10.49 -7.28 -14.05
N PHE A 118 -11.20 -7.29 -15.18
CA PHE A 118 -11.39 -6.09 -16.01
C PHE A 118 -12.12 -4.98 -15.24
N ILE A 119 -13.21 -5.30 -14.54
CA ILE A 119 -13.92 -4.31 -13.72
C ILE A 119 -13.00 -3.79 -12.60
N THR A 120 -12.27 -4.69 -11.91
CA THR A 120 -11.32 -4.28 -10.86
C THR A 120 -10.23 -3.35 -11.41
N PHE A 121 -9.74 -3.61 -12.63
CA PHE A 121 -8.79 -2.73 -13.31
C PHE A 121 -9.39 -1.35 -13.63
N LEU A 122 -10.64 -1.28 -14.09
CA LEU A 122 -11.34 0.00 -14.27
C LEU A 122 -11.50 0.76 -12.94
N LEU A 123 -11.82 0.06 -11.85
CA LEU A 123 -11.88 0.66 -10.51
C LEU A 123 -10.53 1.25 -10.08
N VAL A 124 -9.41 0.59 -10.42
CA VAL A 124 -8.05 1.12 -10.19
C VAL A 124 -7.79 2.39 -11.00
N ILE A 125 -8.22 2.45 -12.27
CA ILE A 125 -8.13 3.65 -13.11
C ILE A 125 -8.95 4.79 -12.50
N TRP A 126 -10.17 4.52 -12.05
CA TRP A 126 -11.02 5.54 -11.43
C TRP A 126 -10.43 6.08 -10.13
N LEU A 127 -9.82 5.21 -9.32
CA LEU A 127 -9.05 5.67 -8.16
C LEU A 127 -7.89 6.58 -8.56
N GLY A 128 -7.17 6.25 -9.64
CA GLY A 128 -6.13 7.11 -10.22
C GLY A 128 -6.68 8.46 -10.71
N TYR A 129 -7.84 8.47 -11.37
CA TYR A 129 -8.54 9.67 -11.83
C TYR A 129 -8.96 10.59 -10.67
N GLY A 130 -9.41 10.02 -9.56
CA GLY A 130 -9.78 10.76 -8.36
C GLY A 130 -8.62 11.14 -7.43
N SER A 131 -7.37 10.80 -7.79
CA SER A 131 -6.20 11.00 -6.93
C SER A 131 -5.69 12.44 -6.94
N HIS A 132 -4.99 12.83 -5.87
CA HIS A 132 -4.33 14.15 -5.77
C HIS A 132 -3.33 14.39 -6.90
N SER A 133 -2.61 13.35 -7.32
CA SER A 133 -1.67 13.44 -8.44
C SER A 133 -2.34 13.79 -9.75
N ALA A 134 -3.57 13.32 -9.99
CA ALA A 134 -4.35 13.69 -11.17
C ALA A 134 -4.76 15.17 -11.17
N SER A 135 -5.03 15.74 -9.99
CA SER A 135 -5.32 17.17 -9.85
C SER A 135 -4.11 18.06 -10.11
N ILE A 136 -2.88 17.57 -9.88
CA ILE A 136 -1.64 18.33 -10.08
C ILE A 136 -1.11 18.19 -11.50
N GLU A 137 -0.95 16.96 -11.98
CA GLU A 137 -0.25 16.65 -13.23
C GLU A 137 -1.21 16.17 -14.34
N GLY A 138 -2.52 16.26 -14.12
CA GLY A 138 -3.53 15.80 -15.07
C GLY A 138 -3.36 14.32 -15.43
N THR A 139 -3.37 14.03 -16.74
CA THR A 139 -3.25 12.66 -17.27
C THR A 139 -1.98 11.93 -16.82
N LYS A 140 -0.86 12.65 -16.70
CA LYS A 140 0.39 12.05 -16.21
C LYS A 140 0.23 11.57 -14.77
N GLY A 141 -0.40 12.36 -13.92
CA GLY A 141 -0.74 11.98 -12.56
C GLY A 141 -1.64 10.75 -12.49
N ILE A 142 -2.65 10.66 -13.36
CA ILE A 142 -3.54 9.50 -13.47
C ILE A 142 -2.75 8.25 -13.82
N VAL A 143 -1.93 8.29 -14.88
CA VAL A 143 -1.17 7.13 -15.36
C VAL A 143 -0.20 6.64 -14.30
N VAL A 144 0.56 7.54 -13.68
CA VAL A 144 1.56 7.18 -12.68
C VAL A 144 0.90 6.61 -11.42
N HIS A 145 -0.17 7.23 -10.93
CA HIS A 145 -0.90 6.73 -9.75
C HIS A 145 -1.54 5.37 -10.03
N THR A 146 -2.18 5.22 -11.19
CA THR A 146 -2.78 3.95 -11.63
C THR A 146 -1.72 2.85 -11.74
N ALA A 147 -0.58 3.14 -12.37
CA ALA A 147 0.52 2.19 -12.51
C ALA A 147 1.07 1.76 -11.14
N HIS A 148 1.30 2.71 -10.22
CA HIS A 148 1.74 2.41 -8.86
C HIS A 148 0.74 1.51 -8.14
N PHE A 149 -0.54 1.91 -8.10
CA PHE A 149 -1.58 1.19 -7.36
C PHE A 149 -1.86 -0.19 -7.96
N LEU A 150 -1.88 -0.31 -9.29
CA LEU A 150 -2.02 -1.58 -9.98
C LEU A 150 -0.87 -2.53 -9.67
N ALA A 151 0.37 -2.04 -9.76
CA ALA A 151 1.56 -2.85 -9.47
C ALA A 151 1.52 -3.41 -8.05
N VAL A 152 1.19 -2.55 -7.08
CA VAL A 152 1.10 -2.92 -5.66
C VAL A 152 -0.06 -3.89 -5.40
N THR A 153 -1.25 -3.65 -5.95
CA THR A 153 -2.42 -4.51 -5.74
C THR A 153 -2.30 -5.86 -6.43
N VAL A 154 -1.59 -5.96 -7.57
CA VAL A 154 -1.27 -7.24 -8.21
C VAL A 154 -0.24 -8.00 -7.37
N TRP A 155 0.90 -7.40 -7.04
CA TRP A 155 1.96 -8.07 -6.28
C TRP A 155 1.48 -8.50 -4.89
N ILE A 156 1.03 -7.56 -4.08
CA ILE A 156 0.60 -7.82 -2.70
C ILE A 156 -0.72 -8.59 -2.68
N GLY A 157 -1.62 -8.37 -3.64
CA GLY A 157 -2.88 -9.09 -3.72
C GLY A 157 -2.71 -10.58 -3.97
N ILE A 158 -1.90 -10.97 -4.97
CA ILE A 158 -1.60 -12.38 -5.23
C ILE A 158 -0.94 -13.01 -4.00
N LEU A 159 0.02 -12.30 -3.40
CA LEU A 159 0.74 -12.76 -2.22
C LEU A 159 -0.19 -12.97 -1.02
N PHE A 160 -1.04 -11.99 -0.74
CA PHE A 160 -2.01 -12.02 0.34
C PHE A 160 -2.98 -13.18 0.15
N VAL A 161 -3.54 -13.33 -1.06
CA VAL A 161 -4.49 -14.41 -1.35
C VAL A 161 -3.81 -15.79 -1.24
N ALA A 162 -2.62 -15.96 -1.82
CA ALA A 162 -1.88 -17.22 -1.73
C ALA A 162 -1.42 -17.55 -0.30
N GLY A 163 -1.01 -16.55 0.49
CA GLY A 163 -0.56 -16.74 1.87
C GLY A 163 -1.68 -17.13 2.83
N TRP A 164 -2.87 -16.54 2.68
CA TRP A 164 -3.97 -16.70 3.63
C TRP A 164 -5.01 -17.74 3.22
N PHE A 165 -5.22 -17.97 1.92
CA PHE A 165 -6.30 -18.82 1.41
C PHE A 165 -5.85 -20.11 0.72
N ALA A 166 -4.53 -20.38 0.65
CA ALA A 166 -4.02 -21.66 0.16
C ALA A 166 -4.23 -22.80 1.18
N ARG A 167 -4.94 -23.85 0.76
CA ARG A 167 -5.21 -25.04 1.58
C ARG A 167 -4.08 -26.06 1.52
N SER A 168 -3.32 -26.11 0.43
CA SER A 168 -2.18 -27.00 0.25
C SER A 168 -0.93 -26.26 -0.22
N SER A 169 0.24 -26.89 -0.04
CA SER A 169 1.52 -26.46 -0.61
C SER A 169 1.84 -27.15 -1.95
N GLN A 170 0.85 -27.82 -2.55
CA GLN A 170 1.02 -28.44 -3.87
C GLN A 170 1.25 -27.36 -4.94
N ASN A 171 1.98 -27.71 -6.01
CA ASN A 171 2.31 -26.82 -7.13
C ASN A 171 3.05 -25.52 -6.74
N TRP A 172 3.64 -25.43 -5.54
CA TRP A 172 4.26 -24.20 -5.08
C TRP A 172 5.48 -23.77 -5.90
N ASP A 173 6.32 -24.73 -6.35
CA ASP A 173 7.43 -24.43 -7.26
C ASP A 173 6.89 -23.88 -8.60
N SER A 174 5.83 -24.47 -9.15
CA SER A 174 5.17 -23.98 -10.37
C SER A 174 4.60 -22.57 -10.18
N PHE A 175 4.02 -22.29 -9.01
CA PHE A 175 3.53 -20.96 -8.64
C PHE A 175 4.65 -19.92 -8.62
N LEU A 176 5.75 -20.21 -7.92
CA LEU A 176 6.88 -19.28 -7.84
C LEU A 176 7.52 -19.01 -9.20
N ARG A 177 7.54 -19.99 -10.12
CA ARG A 177 8.14 -19.80 -11.47
C ARG A 177 7.53 -18.65 -12.27
N TRP A 178 6.22 -18.42 -12.14
CA TRP A 178 5.56 -17.32 -12.85
C TRP A 178 5.30 -16.12 -11.92
N PHE A 179 5.02 -16.35 -10.64
CA PHE A 179 4.72 -15.26 -9.73
C PHE A 179 5.97 -14.43 -9.38
N SER A 180 7.13 -15.06 -9.19
CA SER A 180 8.37 -14.33 -8.88
C SER A 180 8.74 -13.28 -9.94
N PRO A 181 8.77 -13.57 -11.26
CA PRO A 181 9.03 -12.52 -12.25
C PRO A 181 7.94 -11.45 -12.30
N VAL A 182 6.66 -11.81 -12.13
CA VAL A 182 5.56 -10.83 -12.04
C VAL A 182 5.77 -9.90 -10.83
N ALA A 183 6.08 -10.46 -9.66
CA ALA A 183 6.36 -9.70 -8.45
C ALA A 183 7.54 -8.75 -8.64
N ILE A 184 8.64 -9.19 -9.26
CA ILE A 184 9.80 -8.33 -9.56
C ILE A 184 9.39 -7.16 -10.45
N ILE A 185 8.65 -7.42 -11.54
CA ILE A 185 8.17 -6.35 -12.44
C ILE A 185 7.27 -5.37 -11.69
N CYS A 186 6.33 -5.87 -10.87
CA CYS A 186 5.46 -5.03 -10.06
C CYS A 186 6.25 -4.20 -9.03
N VAL A 187 7.25 -4.78 -8.36
CA VAL A 187 8.12 -4.05 -7.42
C VAL A 187 8.84 -2.91 -8.14
N LEU A 188 9.48 -3.20 -9.28
CA LEU A 188 10.20 -2.20 -10.05
C LEU A 188 9.26 -1.08 -10.54
N LEU A 189 8.09 -1.44 -11.06
CA LEU A 189 7.09 -0.47 -11.49
C LEU A 189 6.55 0.36 -10.32
N ALA A 190 6.29 -0.26 -9.17
CA ALA A 190 5.82 0.43 -7.97
C ALA A 190 6.87 1.41 -7.43
N ILE A 191 8.15 1.04 -7.43
CA ILE A 191 9.25 1.92 -7.02
C ILE A 191 9.39 3.09 -8.01
N ALA A 192 9.45 2.81 -9.32
CA ALA A 192 9.60 3.85 -10.34
C ALA A 192 8.43 4.85 -10.32
N ALA A 193 7.19 4.34 -10.30
CA ALA A 193 6.01 5.18 -10.22
C ALA A 193 5.91 5.90 -8.86
N GLY A 194 6.34 5.27 -7.76
CA GLY A 194 6.38 5.87 -6.43
C GLY A 194 7.35 7.05 -6.34
N ILE A 195 8.56 6.90 -6.86
CA ILE A 195 9.54 8.00 -6.97
C ILE A 195 8.97 9.13 -7.81
N LEU A 196 8.34 8.82 -8.95
CA LEU A 196 7.73 9.83 -9.80
C LEU A 196 6.57 10.56 -9.10
N LEU A 197 5.72 9.86 -8.34
CA LEU A 197 4.68 10.49 -7.52
C LEU A 197 5.29 11.45 -6.49
N MET A 198 6.40 11.08 -5.85
CA MET A 198 7.08 11.95 -4.88
C MET A 198 7.57 13.25 -5.50
N THR A 199 7.99 13.25 -6.76
CA THR A 199 8.36 14.49 -7.45
C THR A 199 7.19 15.48 -7.55
N PHE A 200 5.95 15.00 -7.51
CA PHE A 200 4.74 15.83 -7.52
C PHE A 200 4.29 16.19 -6.11
N THR A 201 4.40 15.27 -5.15
CA THR A 201 3.75 15.39 -3.84
C THR A 201 4.65 15.85 -2.71
N ALA A 202 5.94 15.53 -2.77
CA ALA A 202 6.94 15.89 -1.76
C ALA A 202 8.32 16.10 -2.39
N PRO A 203 8.49 17.11 -3.26
CA PRO A 203 9.76 17.38 -3.93
C PRO A 203 10.88 17.74 -2.94
N GLN A 204 10.54 18.38 -1.83
CA GLN A 204 11.46 18.67 -0.72
C GLN A 204 11.46 17.52 0.30
N TYR A 205 11.92 16.34 -0.12
CA TYR A 205 11.73 15.11 0.65
C TYR A 205 12.26 15.18 2.09
N LEU A 206 13.48 15.68 2.30
CA LEU A 206 14.08 15.77 3.62
C LEU A 206 13.35 16.78 4.51
N ASP A 207 13.15 18.01 4.01
CA ASP A 207 12.39 19.05 4.73
C ASP A 207 10.96 18.63 5.04
N SER A 208 10.35 17.78 4.18
CA SER A 208 9.00 17.28 4.41
C SER A 208 8.87 16.47 5.71
N TRP A 209 9.97 15.96 6.27
CA TRP A 209 9.98 15.26 7.55
C TRP A 209 9.57 16.17 8.72
N MET A 210 9.58 17.49 8.54
CA MET A 210 8.99 18.41 9.53
C MET A 210 7.47 18.24 9.66
N LEU A 211 6.81 17.73 8.60
CA LEU A 211 5.36 17.60 8.49
C LEU A 211 4.89 16.16 8.73
N PRO A 212 3.63 15.96 9.19
CA PRO A 212 3.06 14.62 9.35
C PRO A 212 3.11 13.77 8.07
N TYR A 213 2.96 14.40 6.90
CA TYR A 213 3.08 13.74 5.59
C TYR A 213 4.47 13.15 5.37
N GLY A 214 5.54 13.93 5.49
CA GLY A 214 6.89 13.41 5.28
C GLY A 214 7.28 12.33 6.29
N GLN A 215 6.79 12.44 7.54
CA GLN A 215 6.97 11.42 8.57
C GLN A 215 6.35 10.08 8.19
N MET A 216 5.08 10.07 7.75
CA MET A 216 4.45 8.83 7.28
C MET A 216 5.08 8.29 5.99
N LEU A 217 5.57 9.19 5.13
CA LEU A 217 6.28 8.82 3.91
C LEU A 217 7.61 8.14 4.25
N LEU A 218 8.35 8.67 5.22
CA LEU A 218 9.58 8.06 5.71
C LEU A 218 9.32 6.66 6.28
N ILE A 219 8.32 6.52 7.16
CA ILE A 219 7.94 5.22 7.74
C ILE A 219 7.57 4.22 6.63
N LYS A 220 6.82 4.65 5.60
CA LYS A 220 6.51 3.82 4.45
C LYS A 220 7.78 3.29 3.77
N HIS A 221 8.76 4.16 3.50
CA HIS A 221 10.03 3.76 2.90
C HIS A 221 10.81 2.77 3.78
N LEU A 222 10.84 3.02 5.09
CA LEU A 222 11.53 2.15 6.04
C LEU A 222 10.86 0.77 6.14
N LEU A 223 9.52 0.70 6.12
CA LEU A 223 8.77 -0.57 6.10
C LEU A 223 8.91 -1.34 4.77
N ILE A 224 9.21 -0.66 3.67
CA ILE A 224 9.52 -1.31 2.39
C ILE A 224 10.82 -2.13 2.50
N VAL A 225 11.78 -1.73 3.32
CA VAL A 225 13.05 -2.47 3.51
C VAL A 225 12.82 -3.92 3.97
N PRO A 226 12.19 -4.19 5.14
CA PRO A 226 11.92 -5.56 5.54
C PRO A 226 10.94 -6.27 4.60
N LEU A 227 10.00 -5.55 3.96
CA LEU A 227 9.12 -6.13 2.95
C LEU A 227 9.90 -6.70 1.77
N LEU A 228 10.88 -5.96 1.24
CA LEU A 228 11.72 -6.43 0.14
C LEU A 228 12.64 -7.58 0.56
N VAL A 229 13.14 -7.59 1.80
CA VAL A 229 13.91 -8.73 2.33
C VAL A 229 13.02 -9.97 2.42
N PHE A 230 11.79 -9.85 2.92
CA PHE A 230 10.81 -10.94 2.90
C PHE A 230 10.49 -11.40 1.47
N ALA A 231 10.24 -10.47 0.55
CA ALA A 231 9.95 -10.79 -0.85
C ALA A 231 11.09 -11.54 -1.54
N TYR A 232 12.34 -11.10 -1.33
CA TYR A 232 13.53 -11.76 -1.85
C TYR A 232 13.67 -13.18 -1.29
N THR A 233 13.57 -13.32 0.04
CA THR A 233 13.68 -14.62 0.70
C THR A 233 12.55 -15.58 0.31
N ASN A 234 11.33 -15.05 0.14
CA ASN A 234 10.16 -15.82 -0.25
C ASN A 234 10.16 -16.23 -1.73
N GLY A 235 10.64 -15.37 -2.63
CA GLY A 235 10.69 -15.63 -4.07
C GLY A 235 11.88 -16.48 -4.51
N VAL A 236 13.09 -16.16 -4.05
CA VAL A 236 14.32 -16.78 -4.54
C VAL A 236 14.78 -17.93 -3.65
N ALA A 237 14.89 -17.68 -2.34
CA ALA A 237 15.50 -18.64 -1.42
C ALA A 237 14.57 -19.84 -1.12
N TYR A 238 13.24 -19.67 -1.10
CA TYR A 238 12.33 -20.82 -0.97
C TYR A 238 12.29 -21.74 -2.16
N ARG A 239 12.47 -21.24 -3.38
CA ARG A 239 12.55 -22.12 -4.55
C ARG A 239 13.69 -23.13 -4.38
N SER A 240 14.78 -22.72 -3.74
CA SER A 240 15.90 -23.60 -3.41
C SER A 240 15.59 -24.53 -2.22
N LYS A 241 14.91 -24.05 -1.17
CA LYS A 241 14.53 -24.88 0.00
C LYS A 241 13.48 -25.94 -0.33
N ILE A 242 12.42 -25.60 -1.08
CA ILE A 242 11.34 -26.53 -1.45
C ILE A 242 11.86 -27.72 -2.27
N LYS A 243 12.90 -27.50 -3.09
CA LYS A 243 13.56 -28.59 -3.84
C LYS A 243 14.36 -29.54 -2.94
N LYS A 244 14.88 -29.05 -1.80
CA LYS A 244 15.71 -29.81 -0.87
C LYS A 244 14.90 -30.47 0.24
N ASP A 245 13.83 -29.81 0.68
CA ASP A 245 12.95 -30.26 1.76
C ASP A 245 11.49 -30.18 1.31
N LYS A 246 10.90 -31.35 1.03
CA LYS A 246 9.51 -31.49 0.60
C LYS A 246 8.50 -31.22 1.73
N GLN A 247 8.93 -31.19 2.99
CA GLN A 247 8.06 -30.90 4.15
C GLN A 247 7.97 -29.40 4.46
N PHE A 248 8.83 -28.56 3.84
CA PHE A 248 8.81 -27.12 4.08
C PHE A 248 7.47 -26.49 3.67
N ASN A 249 6.84 -25.78 4.61
CA ASN A 249 5.59 -25.04 4.38
C ASN A 249 5.87 -23.53 4.19
N PRO A 250 5.71 -22.98 2.98
CA PRO A 250 6.00 -21.58 2.68
C PRO A 250 4.92 -20.59 3.19
N ARG A 251 3.71 -21.07 3.51
CA ARG A 251 2.56 -20.22 3.82
C ARG A 251 2.77 -19.27 5.02
N PRO A 252 3.33 -19.71 6.17
CA PRO A 252 3.54 -18.81 7.31
C PRO A 252 4.43 -17.61 6.98
N TRP A 253 5.40 -17.81 6.11
CA TRP A 253 6.31 -16.75 5.67
C TRP A 253 5.65 -15.77 4.71
N LEU A 254 4.79 -16.24 3.80
CA LEU A 254 3.97 -15.34 2.97
C LEU A 254 2.98 -14.54 3.84
N LYS A 255 2.42 -15.16 4.89
CA LYS A 255 1.58 -14.43 5.84
C LYS A 255 2.37 -13.31 6.52
N ALA A 256 3.58 -13.58 7.01
CA ALA A 256 4.43 -12.56 7.60
C ALA A 256 4.78 -11.42 6.60
N GLU A 257 5.16 -11.76 5.37
CA GLU A 257 5.39 -10.77 4.31
C GLU A 257 4.15 -9.90 4.07
N SER A 258 2.98 -10.53 3.98
CA SER A 258 1.72 -9.81 3.78
C SER A 258 1.35 -8.91 4.96
N VAL A 259 1.70 -9.28 6.20
CA VAL A 259 1.49 -8.41 7.37
C VAL A 259 2.36 -7.17 7.27
N VAL A 260 3.63 -7.29 6.85
CA VAL A 260 4.48 -6.11 6.59
C VAL A 260 3.89 -5.26 5.47
N ALA A 261 3.39 -5.88 4.39
CA ALA A 261 2.71 -5.16 3.32
C ALA A 261 1.44 -4.42 3.79
N LEU A 262 0.68 -5.00 4.71
CA LEU A 262 -0.46 -4.34 5.34
C LEU A 262 -0.04 -3.12 6.17
N LEU A 263 1.10 -3.17 6.87
CA LEU A 263 1.66 -2.00 7.55
C LEU A 263 2.02 -0.89 6.55
N VAL A 264 2.57 -1.25 5.39
CA VAL A 264 2.83 -0.30 4.28
C VAL A 264 1.52 0.30 3.74
N PHE A 265 0.45 -0.48 3.64
CA PHE A 265 -0.88 0.03 3.26
C PHE A 265 -1.48 0.97 4.30
N ILE A 266 -1.31 0.67 5.58
CA ILE A 266 -1.75 1.56 6.67
C ILE A 266 -1.01 2.89 6.58
N ALA A 267 0.33 2.87 6.44
CA ALA A 267 1.11 4.09 6.25
C ALA A 267 0.65 4.87 5.00
N THR A 268 0.38 4.16 3.89
CA THR A 268 -0.12 4.77 2.65
C THR A 268 -1.53 5.36 2.80
N GLY A 269 -2.42 4.71 3.54
CA GLY A 269 -3.77 5.21 3.81
C GLY A 269 -3.78 6.43 4.72
N ILE A 270 -2.84 6.50 5.68
CA ILE A 270 -2.63 7.72 6.49
C ILE A 270 -2.10 8.85 5.61
N LEU A 271 -1.11 8.57 4.76
CA LEU A 271 -0.54 9.53 3.80
C LEU A 271 -1.60 10.12 2.86
N GLY A 272 -2.49 9.28 2.31
CA GLY A 272 -3.53 9.71 1.38
C GLY A 272 -4.54 10.70 1.97
N GLN A 273 -4.54 10.88 3.29
CA GLN A 273 -5.44 11.78 4.02
C GLN A 273 -4.74 13.02 4.59
N GLN A 274 -3.43 13.15 4.35
CA GLN A 274 -2.62 14.28 4.77
C GLN A 274 -2.36 15.18 3.56
N THR A 275 -2.27 16.49 3.80
CA THR A 275 -1.93 17.47 2.76
C THR A 275 -0.51 17.21 2.25
N PRO A 276 -0.31 16.92 0.96
CA PRO A 276 1.02 16.70 0.42
C PRO A 276 1.83 18.01 0.39
N PRO A 277 3.08 18.02 0.90
CA PRO A 277 3.88 19.23 0.99
C PRO A 277 4.60 19.51 -0.34
N HIS A 278 3.87 20.10 -1.29
CA HIS A 278 4.46 20.59 -2.54
C HIS A 278 5.57 21.62 -2.28
N ASN A 279 5.33 22.47 -1.28
CA ASN A 279 6.31 23.36 -0.69
C ASN A 279 6.15 23.28 0.84
N VAL A 280 7.21 22.88 1.53
CA VAL A 280 7.20 22.62 2.97
C VAL A 280 6.94 23.89 3.75
N GLN A 281 7.61 24.99 3.42
CA GLN A 281 7.46 26.30 4.07
C GLN A 281 6.00 26.80 3.98
N GLN A 282 5.40 26.76 2.79
CA GLN A 282 4.00 27.15 2.61
C GLN A 282 3.04 26.21 3.35
N THR A 283 3.31 24.90 3.34
CA THR A 283 2.45 23.93 4.03
C THR A 283 2.47 24.14 5.55
N LEU A 284 3.63 24.50 6.12
CA LEU A 284 3.79 24.83 7.54
C LEU A 284 3.00 26.07 7.99
N GLN A 285 2.53 26.91 7.07
CA GLN A 285 1.64 28.03 7.39
C GLN A 285 0.22 27.59 7.74
N SER A 286 -0.19 26.38 7.31
CA SER A 286 -1.55 25.86 7.51
C SER A 286 -1.59 24.53 8.27
N VAL A 287 -0.45 23.84 8.38
CA VAL A 287 -0.31 22.54 9.04
C VAL A 287 0.79 22.63 10.08
N SER A 288 0.45 22.31 11.33
CA SER A 288 1.43 22.27 12.41
C SER A 288 2.52 21.22 12.15
N PRO A 289 3.75 21.44 12.65
CA PRO A 289 4.82 20.44 12.59
C PRO A 289 4.40 19.12 13.21
N SER A 290 4.96 18.02 12.72
CA SER A 290 4.70 16.70 13.27
C SER A 290 5.16 16.63 14.73
N PRO A 291 4.32 16.11 15.66
CA PRO A 291 4.75 15.85 17.04
C PRO A 291 5.98 14.94 17.14
N TRP A 292 6.17 14.06 16.15
CA TRP A 292 7.31 13.14 16.13
C TRP A 292 8.60 13.85 15.70
N PHE A 293 8.47 14.87 14.85
CA PHE A 293 9.57 15.73 14.50
C PHE A 293 9.91 16.66 15.67
N SER A 294 8.94 17.43 16.18
CA SER A 294 9.17 18.41 17.23
C SER A 294 9.63 17.79 18.56
N GLY A 295 9.29 16.53 18.84
CA GLY A 295 9.75 15.82 20.03
C GLY A 295 11.17 15.24 19.93
N LEU A 296 11.71 15.06 18.71
CA LEU A 296 13.04 14.46 18.49
C LEU A 296 14.07 15.47 17.99
N TYR A 297 13.64 16.46 17.23
CA TYR A 297 14.51 17.51 16.69
C TYR A 297 15.01 18.41 17.83
N LYS A 298 16.33 18.48 18.00
CA LYS A 298 16.98 19.24 19.08
C LYS A 298 17.22 20.72 18.74
N GLY A 299 17.05 21.10 17.47
CA GLY A 299 17.25 22.47 17.00
C GLY A 299 16.06 23.39 17.23
N HIS A 300 16.26 24.69 17.00
CA HIS A 300 15.16 25.65 17.01
C HIS A 300 14.33 25.51 15.74
N PHE A 301 13.04 25.23 15.91
CA PHE A 301 12.10 25.15 14.79
C PHE A 301 11.82 26.55 14.23
N SER A 302 11.97 26.69 12.92
CA SER A 302 11.42 27.77 12.11
C SER A 302 10.88 27.17 10.80
N PRO A 303 9.80 27.71 10.20
CA PRO A 303 9.33 27.28 8.87
C PRO A 303 10.37 27.41 7.76
N ASP A 304 11.41 28.22 7.97
CA ASP A 304 12.46 28.51 7.00
C ASP A 304 13.69 27.59 7.11
N ILE A 305 13.72 26.67 8.09
CA ILE A 305 14.85 25.76 8.23
C ILE A 305 14.91 24.82 7.03
N GLN A 306 16.13 24.59 6.55
CA GLN A 306 16.44 23.52 5.61
C GLN A 306 17.10 22.41 6.38
N LEU A 307 16.48 21.24 6.38
CA LEU A 307 17.01 20.09 7.08
C LEU A 307 18.20 19.54 6.29
N HIS A 308 19.26 19.21 6.99
CA HIS A 308 20.37 18.46 6.43
C HIS A 308 20.69 17.25 7.30
N LEU A 309 21.34 16.25 6.72
CA LEU A 309 21.76 15.07 7.46
C LEU A 309 23.20 15.26 7.95
N SER A 310 23.39 15.13 9.26
CA SER A 310 24.68 15.09 9.90
C SER A 310 24.80 13.85 10.78
N LEU A 311 25.95 13.19 10.73
CA LEU A 311 26.16 11.92 11.43
C LEU A 311 26.65 12.17 12.85
N HIS A 312 25.72 12.23 13.79
CA HIS A 312 26.01 12.24 15.21
C HIS A 312 26.26 10.82 15.76
N PRO A 313 26.98 10.66 16.88
CA PRO A 313 27.23 9.35 17.49
C PRO A 313 25.94 8.57 17.78
N GLU A 314 24.87 9.23 18.22
CA GLU A 314 23.59 8.57 18.50
C GLU A 314 22.95 8.00 17.23
N ALA A 315 22.98 8.77 16.13
CA ALA A 315 22.49 8.33 14.83
C ALA A 315 23.29 7.13 14.31
N LEU A 316 24.62 7.17 14.42
CA LEU A 316 25.49 6.06 14.03
C LEU A 316 25.19 4.76 14.80
N LEU A 317 24.96 4.86 16.11
CA LEU A 317 24.59 3.70 16.94
C LEU A 317 23.24 3.11 16.52
N LEU A 318 22.26 3.95 16.20
CA LEU A 318 20.94 3.52 15.73
C LEU A 318 21.01 2.89 14.33
N PHE A 319 21.82 3.42 13.42
CA PHE A 319 22.07 2.79 12.12
C PHE A 319 22.82 1.46 12.26
N ALA A 320 23.79 1.37 13.16
CA ALA A 320 24.45 0.10 13.47
C ALA A 320 23.46 -0.93 14.03
N ALA A 321 22.57 -0.52 14.94
CA ALA A 321 21.50 -1.38 15.45
C ALA A 321 20.55 -1.86 14.32
N ALA A 322 20.15 -0.96 13.41
CA ALA A 322 19.35 -1.33 12.24
C ALA A 322 20.07 -2.36 11.35
N ALA A 323 21.38 -2.18 11.10
CA ALA A 323 22.19 -3.13 10.33
C ALA A 323 22.28 -4.51 11.01
N VAL A 324 22.47 -4.54 12.34
CA VAL A 324 22.46 -5.78 13.12
C VAL A 324 21.08 -6.47 13.03
N MET A 325 19.99 -5.71 13.06
CA MET A 325 18.64 -6.28 12.87
C MET A 325 18.44 -6.87 11.47
N ILE A 326 18.97 -6.24 10.40
CA ILE A 326 18.94 -6.81 9.04
C ILE A 326 19.73 -8.12 8.99
N ALA A 327 20.95 -8.14 9.52
CA ALA A 327 21.78 -9.33 9.55
C ALA A 327 21.12 -10.46 10.37
N GLY A 328 20.56 -10.12 11.53
CA GLY A 328 19.80 -11.02 12.38
C GLY A 328 18.57 -11.59 11.66
N MET A 329 17.81 -10.76 10.94
CA MET A 329 16.66 -11.20 10.15
C MET A 329 17.08 -12.26 9.12
N ALA A 330 18.17 -12.03 8.39
CA ALA A 330 18.72 -12.98 7.43
C ALA A 330 19.21 -14.28 8.10
N ALA A 331 19.81 -14.19 9.29
CA ALA A 331 20.23 -15.36 10.06
C ALA A 331 19.03 -16.19 10.55
N MET A 332 18.02 -15.54 11.15
CA MET A 332 16.80 -16.20 11.62
C MET A 332 16.01 -16.85 10.48
N TYR A 333 16.03 -16.24 9.30
CA TYR A 333 15.53 -16.85 8.07
C TYR A 333 16.26 -18.16 7.72
N ARG A 334 17.60 -18.17 7.76
CA ARG A 334 18.39 -19.38 7.49
C ARG A 334 18.06 -20.48 8.49
N SER A 335 17.88 -20.12 9.75
CA SER A 335 17.46 -21.03 10.84
C SER A 335 15.96 -21.38 10.85
N ASN A 336 15.17 -20.95 9.86
CA ASN A 336 13.72 -21.17 9.76
C ASN A 336 12.92 -20.68 10.97
N ARG A 337 13.36 -19.60 11.63
CA ARG A 337 12.71 -18.98 12.78
C ARG A 337 11.89 -17.76 12.36
N LEU A 338 10.61 -17.97 12.09
CA LEU A 338 9.71 -16.93 11.57
C LEU A 338 9.54 -15.74 12.52
N ILE A 339 9.13 -15.99 13.76
CA ILE A 339 8.78 -14.92 14.71
C ILE A 339 9.97 -13.99 14.98
N PRO A 340 11.19 -14.50 15.28
CA PRO A 340 12.37 -13.65 15.43
C PRO A 340 12.72 -12.89 14.14
N ALA A 341 12.62 -13.51 12.96
CA ALA A 341 12.89 -12.82 11.70
C ALA A 341 11.90 -11.67 11.45
N PHE A 342 10.62 -11.88 11.75
CA PHE A 342 9.59 -10.85 11.67
C PHE A 342 9.85 -9.70 12.64
N ALA A 343 10.11 -10.00 13.91
CA ALA A 343 10.41 -8.99 14.91
C ALA A 343 11.65 -8.15 14.53
N MET A 344 12.71 -8.80 14.06
CA MET A 344 13.90 -8.12 13.56
C MET A 344 13.59 -7.22 12.37
N GLY A 345 12.79 -7.68 11.41
CA GLY A 345 12.35 -6.86 10.27
C GLY A 345 11.62 -5.57 10.69
N ILE A 346 10.74 -5.65 11.69
CA ILE A 346 10.07 -4.45 12.24
C ILE A 346 11.08 -3.54 12.94
N LEU A 347 12.01 -4.11 13.72
CA LEU A 347 13.04 -3.33 14.41
C LEU A 347 14.01 -2.62 13.46
N VAL A 348 14.26 -3.16 12.25
CA VAL A 348 14.99 -2.43 11.20
C VAL A 348 14.32 -1.10 10.89
N SER A 349 13.00 -1.09 10.75
CA SER A 349 12.25 0.13 10.45
C SER A 349 12.28 1.10 11.63
N VAL A 350 12.17 0.59 12.87
CA VAL A 350 12.20 1.40 14.09
C VAL A 350 13.56 2.07 14.29
N PHE A 351 14.65 1.30 14.28
CA PHE A 351 15.99 1.86 14.45
C PHE A 351 16.41 2.74 13.28
N GLY A 352 16.03 2.38 12.05
CA GLY A 352 16.27 3.22 10.88
C GLY A 352 15.55 4.58 10.98
N TYR A 353 14.31 4.58 11.47
CA TYR A 353 13.53 5.79 11.71
C TYR A 353 14.23 6.70 12.72
N PHE A 354 14.53 6.17 13.91
CA PHE A 354 15.20 6.98 14.93
C PHE A 354 16.60 7.41 14.49
N GLY A 355 17.37 6.56 13.81
CA GLY A 355 18.68 6.92 13.28
C GLY A 355 18.60 8.13 12.33
N LEU A 356 17.60 8.14 11.44
CA LEU A 356 17.37 9.28 10.54
C LEU A 356 16.92 10.53 11.29
N MET A 357 15.99 10.40 12.24
CA MET A 357 15.52 11.55 13.03
C MET A 357 16.62 12.18 13.89
N PHE A 358 17.52 11.37 14.45
CA PHE A 358 18.67 11.84 15.21
C PHE A 358 19.81 12.34 14.31
N ALA A 359 19.77 12.06 13.01
CA ALA A 359 20.72 12.59 12.03
C ALA A 359 20.30 13.94 11.45
N ILE A 360 19.08 14.42 11.70
CA ILE A 360 18.63 15.73 11.23
C ILE A 360 19.34 16.83 12.02
N ALA A 361 19.89 17.81 11.31
CA ALA A 361 20.44 19.05 11.85
C ALA A 361 19.89 20.29 11.13
#